data_AF-A0A0E0IIE5-F1
#
_entry.id   AF-A0A0E0IIE5-F1
#
_cell.length_a   1.000
_cell.length_b   1.000
_cell.length_c   1.000
_cell.angle_alpha   90.00
_cell.angle_beta   90.00
_cell.angle_gamma   90.00
#
_symmetry.space_group_name_H-M   'P 1'
#
loop_
_entity.id
_entity.type
_entity.pdbx_description
1 polymer ?
#
loop_
_entity_poly.entity_id
_entity_poly.type
_entity_poly.pdbx_seq_one_letter_code
_entity_poly.pdbx_strand_id
1 'polypeptide(L)'
;MYLHVYNCDAFSIGIFCLPTSVAIPLHDHPGMTVLTKLLYGSMHVKSYDWVEPAVLASNSNSKPVRLGKLHKDDVMNAPCPTAGLHRKKQQHLVATMVIVDSFY
;
A
#
# COMPACT_ATOMS: atom_id res chain seq x y z
N MET A 1 -5.78 14.68 1.62
CA MET A 1 -6.90 14.76 2.60
C MET A 1 -7.40 13.36 2.89
N TYR A 2 -7.69 13.02 4.14
CA TYR A 2 -8.33 11.74 4.52
C TYR A 2 -9.78 11.99 4.93
N LEU A 3 -10.70 11.25 4.33
CA LEU A 3 -12.11 11.26 4.64
C LEU A 3 -12.44 9.99 5.41
N HIS A 4 -12.70 10.13 6.70
CA HIS A 4 -13.21 9.03 7.51
C HIS A 4 -14.67 8.75 7.15
N VAL A 5 -14.99 7.49 6.86
CA VAL A 5 -16.36 7.07 6.53
C VAL A 5 -16.96 6.29 7.70
N TYR A 6 -16.24 5.28 8.20
CA TYR A 6 -16.75 4.40 9.26
C TYR A 6 -15.61 3.70 9.99
N ASN A 7 -15.81 3.39 11.28
CA ASN A 7 -14.88 2.59 12.06
C ASN A 7 -15.61 1.78 13.15
N CYS A 8 -15.21 0.53 13.33
CA CYS A 8 -15.54 -0.31 14.48
C CYS A 8 -14.40 -1.31 14.74
N ASP A 9 -14.54 -2.16 15.78
CA ASP A 9 -13.53 -3.16 16.14
C ASP A 9 -13.23 -4.18 15.03
N ALA A 10 -14.17 -4.38 14.09
CA ALA A 10 -14.02 -5.35 13.01
C ALA A 10 -13.38 -4.76 11.75
N PHE A 11 -13.69 -3.50 11.39
CA PHE A 11 -13.17 -2.87 10.18
C PHE A 11 -13.29 -1.34 10.20
N SER A 12 -12.49 -0.70 9.35
CA SER A 12 -12.53 0.74 9.08
C SER A 12 -12.70 1.00 7.58
N ILE A 13 -13.40 2.07 7.24
CA ILE A 13 -13.54 2.60 5.88
C ILE A 13 -13.07 4.05 5.87
N GLY A 14 -12.16 4.36 4.94
CA GLY A 14 -11.75 5.73 4.68
C GLY A 14 -11.37 5.93 3.22
N ILE A 15 -11.37 7.18 2.79
CA ILE A 15 -11.03 7.59 1.42
C ILE A 15 -9.86 8.57 1.48
N PHE A 16 -8.80 8.29 0.73
CA PHE A 16 -7.70 9.20 0.54
C PHE A 16 -7.90 10.00 -0.74
N CYS A 17 -8.07 11.32 -0.60
CA CYS A 17 -8.07 12.26 -1.71
C CYS A 17 -6.66 12.85 -1.81
N LEU A 18 -5.92 12.43 -2.84
CA LEU A 18 -4.51 12.76 -3.02
C LEU A 18 -4.34 13.68 -4.22
N PRO A 19 -3.69 14.85 -4.05
CA PRO A 19 -3.26 15.67 -5.17
C PRO A 19 -2.26 14.94 -6.07
N THR A 20 -2.04 15.49 -7.26
CA THR A 20 -0.98 15.04 -8.18
C THR A 20 0.38 15.01 -7.49
N SER A 21 1.15 13.95 -7.77
CA SER A 21 2.50 13.73 -7.25
C SER A 21 2.63 13.55 -5.72
N VAL A 22 1.53 13.39 -4.99
CA VAL A 22 1.56 13.08 -3.55
C VAL A 22 1.59 11.58 -3.31
N ALA A 23 2.71 11.08 -2.76
CA ALA A 23 2.85 9.67 -2.42
C ALA A 23 2.43 9.35 -0.98
N ILE A 24 1.86 8.17 -0.76
CA ILE A 24 1.83 7.55 0.56
C ILE A 24 3.11 6.71 0.68
N PRO A 25 4.01 7.00 1.64
CA PRO A 25 5.25 6.25 1.81
C PRO A 25 4.99 4.75 2.02
N LEU A 26 5.99 3.92 1.71
CA LEU A 26 5.97 2.48 2.01
C LEU A 26 5.67 2.26 3.51
N HIS A 27 4.61 1.53 3.80
CA HIS A 27 4.21 1.18 5.15
C HIS A 27 3.66 -0.25 5.21
N ASP A 28 3.58 -0.81 6.40
CA ASP A 28 3.07 -2.16 6.63
C ASP A 28 1.69 -2.11 7.29
N HIS A 29 0.96 -3.22 7.20
CA HIS A 29 -0.35 -3.44 7.79
C HIS A 29 -0.35 -4.73 8.64
N PRO A 30 0.32 -4.74 9.82
CA PRO A 30 0.48 -5.95 10.61
C PRO A 30 -0.87 -6.54 11.03
N GLY A 31 -1.12 -7.80 10.69
CA GLY A 31 -2.32 -8.53 11.09
C GLY A 31 -3.60 -8.19 10.32
N MET A 32 -3.59 -7.15 9.48
CA MET A 32 -4.77 -6.65 8.78
C MET A 32 -4.95 -7.29 7.39
N THR A 33 -6.15 -7.16 6.83
CA THR A 33 -6.45 -7.40 5.42
C THR A 33 -6.99 -6.09 4.86
N VAL A 34 -6.43 -5.62 3.74
CA VAL A 34 -6.78 -4.32 3.17
C VAL A 34 -7.40 -4.51 1.79
N LEU A 35 -8.55 -3.89 1.59
CA LEU A 35 -9.21 -3.82 0.29
C LEU A 35 -9.07 -2.39 -0.23
N THR A 36 -8.53 -2.24 -1.44
CA THR A 36 -8.28 -0.93 -2.04
C THR A 36 -8.99 -0.83 -3.38
N LYS A 37 -9.65 0.30 -3.63
CA LYS A 37 -10.26 0.63 -4.91
C LYS A 37 -9.88 2.04 -5.31
N LEU A 38 -9.34 2.20 -6.52
CA LEU A 38 -9.14 3.53 -7.11
C LEU A 38 -10.49 4.02 -7.64
N LEU A 39 -11.00 5.09 -7.03
CA LEU A 39 -12.31 5.65 -7.37
C LEU A 39 -12.25 6.60 -8.57
N TYR A 40 -11.13 7.31 -8.74
CA TYR A 40 -10.92 8.29 -9.81
C TYR A 40 -9.42 8.46 -10.09
N GLY A 41 -9.08 8.87 -11.31
CA GLY A 41 -7.72 9.22 -11.73
C GLY A 41 -6.82 8.01 -12.01
N SER A 42 -5.51 8.24 -11.93
CA SER A 42 -4.46 7.23 -12.06
C SER A 42 -3.65 7.14 -10.77
N MET A 43 -3.03 5.99 -10.51
CA MET A 43 -2.23 5.75 -9.33
C MET A 43 -1.17 4.69 -9.62
N HIS A 44 0.10 5.03 -9.38
CA HIS A 44 1.17 4.03 -9.37
C HIS A 44 1.13 3.25 -8.04
N VAL A 45 1.26 1.94 -8.09
CA VAL A 45 1.19 1.08 -6.91
C VAL A 45 2.39 0.16 -6.91
N LYS A 46 3.14 0.20 -5.81
CA LYS A 46 4.15 -0.80 -5.50
C LYS A 46 3.77 -1.56 -4.24
N SER A 47 3.88 -2.88 -4.26
CA SER A 47 3.69 -3.68 -3.05
C SER A 47 4.75 -4.74 -2.95
N TYR A 48 5.10 -5.10 -1.72
CA TYR A 48 6.10 -6.10 -1.41
C TYR A 48 5.56 -7.06 -0.36
N ASP A 49 5.91 -8.33 -0.49
CA ASP A 49 5.71 -9.34 0.53
C ASP A 49 7.03 -9.54 1.27
N TRP A 50 6.99 -9.79 2.57
CA TRP A 50 8.21 -10.18 3.26
C TRP A 50 8.71 -11.54 2.79
N VAL A 51 10.04 -11.70 2.69
CA VAL A 51 10.63 -13.02 2.47
C VAL A 51 10.62 -13.80 3.79
N GLU A 52 10.20 -15.07 3.72
CA GLU A 52 10.23 -16.01 4.84
C GLU A 52 11.16 -17.20 4.55
N PRO A 53 12.00 -17.61 5.52
CA PRO A 53 12.19 -16.99 6.84
C PRO A 53 12.81 -15.58 6.73
N ALA A 54 12.56 -14.71 7.72
CA ALA A 54 13.05 -13.33 7.71
C ALA A 54 14.57 -13.25 7.48
N VAL A 55 14.96 -12.59 6.38
CA VAL A 55 16.36 -12.28 6.06
C VAL A 55 16.66 -10.85 6.51
N LEU A 56 17.52 -10.70 7.51
CA LEU A 56 17.91 -9.42 8.09
C LEU A 56 19.36 -9.10 7.72
N ALA A 57 19.60 -7.89 7.23
CA ALA A 57 20.93 -7.32 7.10
C ALA A 57 21.13 -6.27 8.20
N SER A 58 22.18 -6.41 9.00
CA SER A 58 22.56 -5.44 10.03
C SER A 58 24.05 -5.13 9.93
N ASN A 59 24.39 -3.86 9.72
CA ASN A 59 25.72 -3.34 10.01
C ASN A 59 25.72 -2.70 11.40
N SER A 60 26.85 -2.72 12.09
CA SER A 60 26.99 -2.28 13.50
C SER A 60 26.49 -0.86 13.80
N ASN A 61 26.31 -0.02 12.78
CA ASN A 61 25.86 1.36 12.89
C ASN A 61 24.52 1.66 12.18
N SER A 62 23.78 0.66 11.68
CA SER A 62 22.53 0.87 10.93
C SER A 62 21.34 0.14 11.52
N LYS A 63 20.14 0.70 11.33
CA LYS A 63 18.89 0.00 11.61
C LYS A 63 18.85 -1.31 10.80
N PRO A 64 18.36 -2.42 11.37
CA PRO A 64 18.24 -3.68 10.65
C PRO A 64 17.29 -3.51 9.47
N VAL A 65 17.72 -3.96 8.29
CA VAL A 65 16.91 -3.96 7.07
C VAL A 65 16.41 -5.37 6.82
N ARG A 66 15.13 -5.51 6.48
CA ARG A 66 14.51 -6.80 6.16
C ARG A 66 14.26 -6.91 4.66
N LEU A 67 14.47 -8.09 4.10
CA LEU A 67 14.26 -8.35 2.68
C LEU A 67 12.77 -8.44 2.33
N GLY A 68 12.32 -7.58 1.40
CA GLY A 68 11.01 -7.64 0.77
C GLY A 68 11.09 -8.12 -0.68
N LYS A 69 10.12 -8.93 -1.10
CA LYS A 69 9.93 -9.40 -2.46
C LYS A 69 8.87 -8.57 -3.15
N LEU A 70 9.18 -8.01 -4.32
CA LEU A 70 8.20 -7.26 -5.11
C LEU A 70 7.00 -8.15 -5.48
N HIS A 71 5.80 -7.66 -5.16
CA HIS A 71 4.52 -8.30 -5.45
C HIS A 71 3.79 -7.60 -6.62
N LYS A 72 3.77 -6.27 -6.62
CA LYS A 72 3.18 -5.45 -7.68
C LYS A 72 4.02 -4.19 -7.91
N ASP A 73 4.16 -3.77 -9.16
CA ASP A 73 4.71 -2.48 -9.58
C ASP A 73 3.99 -2.09 -10.86
N ASP A 74 2.93 -1.31 -10.74
CA ASP A 74 1.96 -1.13 -11.82
C ASP A 74 1.15 0.16 -11.68
N VAL A 75 0.68 0.70 -12.80
CA VAL A 75 -0.18 1.89 -12.83
C VAL A 75 -1.64 1.46 -12.94
N MET A 76 -2.43 1.79 -11.93
CA MET A 76 -3.88 1.57 -11.91
C MET A 76 -4.59 2.81 -12.45
N ASN A 77 -5.53 2.63 -13.37
CA ASN A 77 -6.37 3.70 -13.91
C ASN A 77 -7.84 3.42 -13.58
N ALA A 78 -8.60 4.43 -13.17
CA ALA A 78 -10.04 4.30 -13.01
C ALA A 78 -10.78 4.36 -14.36
N PRO A 79 -11.87 3.59 -14.57
CA PRO A 79 -12.41 2.59 -13.65
C PRO A 79 -11.56 1.31 -13.63
N CYS A 80 -11.30 0.77 -12.43
CA CYS A 80 -10.64 -0.53 -12.26
C CYS A 80 -11.44 -1.45 -11.33
N PRO A 81 -11.26 -2.79 -11.47
CA PRO A 81 -11.71 -3.74 -10.46
C PRO A 81 -11.14 -3.39 -9.09
N THR A 82 -11.84 -3.77 -8.03
CA THR A 82 -11.31 -3.65 -6.66
C THR A 82 -10.05 -4.51 -6.54
N ALA A 83 -8.93 -3.91 -6.17
CA ALA A 83 -7.72 -4.64 -5.87
C ALA A 83 -7.83 -5.19 -4.44
N GLY A 84 -8.01 -6.51 -4.33
CA GLY A 84 -7.94 -7.21 -3.05
C GLY A 84 -6.48 -7.49 -2.71
N LEU A 85 -5.96 -6.89 -1.65
CA LEU A 85 -4.72 -7.36 -1.04
C LEU A 85 -5.11 -8.46 -0.05
N HIS A 86 -5.18 -9.69 -0.54
CA HIS A 86 -5.54 -10.83 0.29
C HIS A 86 -4.40 -11.23 1.22
N ARG A 87 -4.77 -11.67 2.41
CA ARG A 87 -3.90 -12.32 3.38
C ARG A 87 -3.13 -13.48 2.72
N LYS A 88 -1.92 -13.23 2.23
CA LYS A 88 -0.87 -14.24 2.34
C LYS A 88 -0.24 -14.03 3.70
N LYS A 89 -0.15 -15.11 4.47
CA LYS A 89 0.28 -15.13 5.86
C LYS A 89 1.44 -14.14 6.07
N GLN A 90 1.17 -13.10 6.88
CA GLN A 90 2.11 -12.12 7.41
C GLN A 90 2.63 -11.04 6.45
N GLN A 91 2.16 -9.82 6.76
CA GLN A 91 2.69 -8.49 6.50
C GLN A 91 3.05 -8.17 5.03
N HIS A 92 2.21 -7.35 4.41
CA HIS A 92 2.43 -6.83 3.08
C HIS A 92 2.87 -5.38 3.26
N LEU A 93 4.09 -5.11 2.87
CA LEU A 93 4.61 -3.76 2.72
C LEU A 93 3.89 -3.14 1.51
N VAL A 94 2.97 -2.21 1.75
CA VAL A 94 2.26 -1.50 0.70
C VAL A 94 2.90 -0.13 0.52
N ALA A 95 3.50 0.12 -0.65
CA ALA A 95 3.85 1.47 -1.12
C ALA A 95 2.80 1.92 -2.12
N THR A 96 1.78 2.63 -1.66
CA THR A 96 0.87 3.32 -2.57
C THR A 96 1.55 4.60 -3.07
N MET A 97 2.37 4.50 -4.13
CA MET A 97 2.98 5.67 -4.77
C MET A 97 1.97 6.39 -5.67
N VAL A 98 1.12 7.22 -5.09
CA VAL A 98 0.07 7.88 -5.86
C VAL A 98 0.65 9.02 -6.71
N ILE A 99 0.68 8.83 -8.02
CA ILE A 99 0.75 9.91 -9.00
C ILE A 99 -0.64 10.00 -9.61
N VAL A 100 -1.49 10.89 -9.10
CA VAL A 100 -2.69 11.30 -9.85
C VAL A 100 -2.23 12.31 -10.89
N ASP A 101 -1.85 11.92 -12.10
CA ASP A 101 -1.73 12.92 -13.17
C ASP A 101 -3.13 13.50 -13.41
N SER A 102 -3.37 14.72 -12.92
CA SER A 102 -4.56 15.47 -13.30
C SER A 102 -4.23 16.13 -14.63
N PHE A 103 -4.68 15.53 -15.73
CA PHE A 103 -4.95 16.32 -16.94
C PHE A 103 -6.38 16.84 -16.86
N TYR A 104 -6.61 17.82 -15.98
CA TYR A 104 -7.63 18.88 -16.12
C TYR A 104 -7.16 20.10 -15.31
#